data_AF-A0A085LLN1-F1
#
_entry.id   AF-A0A085LLN1-F1
#
_cell.length_a   1.000
_cell.length_b   1.000
_cell.length_c   1.000
_cell.angle_alpha   90.00
_cell.angle_beta   90.00
_cell.angle_gamma   90.00
#
_symmetry.space_group_name_H-M   'P 1'
#
loop_
_entity.id
_entity.type
_entity.pdbx_description
1 polymer ?
#
loop_
_entity_poly.entity_id
_entity_poly.type
_entity_poly.pdbx_seq_one_letter_code
_entity_poly.pdbx_strand_id
1 'polypeptide(L)'
;MEIPKFSGRTRDWPMFITSFRQSVHDILDSDTERLNILRELLDDDVKRSVSKYLYNPKCYEELMRILERRYGNPQRIIHACLKS
;
A
#
# COMPACT_ATOMS: atom_id res chain seq x y z
N MET A 1 -16.52 6.22 1.72
CA MET A 1 -15.59 6.09 0.58
C MET A 1 -15.05 4.68 0.62
N GLU A 2 -15.04 3.97 -0.51
CA GLU A 2 -14.36 2.68 -0.60
C GLU A 2 -12.87 2.90 -0.85
N ILE A 3 -12.01 2.13 -0.18
CA ILE A 3 -10.57 2.18 -0.42
C ILE A 3 -10.30 1.35 -1.68
N PRO A 4 -9.63 1.90 -2.71
CA PRO A 4 -9.36 1.15 -3.92
C PRO A 4 -8.40 0.00 -3.65
N LYS A 5 -8.53 -1.10 -4.39
CA LYS A 5 -7.50 -2.13 -4.43
C LYS A 5 -6.24 -1.60 -5.10
N PHE A 6 -5.08 -2.07 -4.64
CA PHE A 6 -3.79 -1.70 -5.17
C PHE A 6 -3.17 -2.82 -6.00
N SER A 7 -3.10 -2.57 -7.30
CA SER A 7 -2.57 -3.50 -8.30
C SER A 7 -1.04 -3.48 -8.43
N GLY A 8 -0.34 -2.60 -7.70
CA GLY A 8 1.11 -2.40 -7.86
C GLY A 8 1.48 -1.40 -8.96
N ARG A 9 0.51 -0.82 -9.66
CA ARG A 9 0.76 0.26 -10.63
C ARG A 9 1.20 1.52 -9.89
N THR A 10 2.40 2.00 -10.21
CA THR A 10 2.99 3.20 -9.58
C THR A 10 2.09 4.43 -9.72
N ARG A 11 1.39 4.60 -10.84
CA ARG A 11 0.46 5.71 -11.06
C ARG A 11 -0.73 5.71 -10.09
N ASP A 12 -1.16 4.54 -9.64
CA ASP A 12 -2.34 4.39 -8.79
C ASP A 12 -1.98 4.55 -7.30
N TRP A 13 -0.67 4.56 -6.98
CA TRP A 13 -0.16 4.66 -5.61
C TRP A 13 -0.65 5.90 -4.85
N PRO A 14 -0.59 7.13 -5.39
CA PRO A 14 -0.99 8.33 -4.64
C PRO A 14 -2.45 8.26 -4.17
N MET A 15 -3.35 7.77 -5.02
CA MET A 15 -4.76 7.61 -4.67
C MET A 15 -4.93 6.54 -3.60
N PHE A 16 -4.32 5.37 -3.80
CA PHE A 16 -4.38 4.27 -2.85
C PHE A 16 -3.87 4.65 -1.45
N ILE A 17 -2.65 5.19 -1.36
CA ILE A 17 -2.03 5.47 -0.07
C ILE A 17 -2.77 6.57 0.69
N THR A 18 -3.32 7.56 -0.02
CA THR A 18 -4.13 8.63 0.60
C THR A 18 -5.42 8.07 1.19
N SER A 19 -6.18 7.29 0.41
CA SER A 19 -7.43 6.67 0.89
C SER A 19 -7.19 5.70 2.03
N PHE A 20 -6.13 4.88 1.93
CA PHE A 20 -5.76 3.92 2.96
C PHE A 20 -5.36 4.62 4.26
N ARG A 21 -4.60 5.72 4.19
CA ARG A 21 -4.20 6.45 5.40
C ARG A 21 -5.40 7.02 6.14
N GLN A 22 -6.23 7.77 5.42
CA GLN A 22 -7.40 8.45 5.98
C GLN A 22 -8.48 7.51 6.52
N SER A 23 -8.55 6.27 6.02
CA SER A 23 -9.62 5.33 6.36
C SER A 23 -9.17 4.19 7.27
N VAL A 24 -7.87 3.91 7.36
CA VAL A 24 -7.33 2.73 8.05
C VAL A 24 -6.14 3.10 8.93
N HIS A 25 -5.07 3.64 8.35
CA HIS A 25 -3.82 3.89 9.09
C HIS A 25 -4.05 4.88 10.24
N ASP A 26 -4.71 6.01 9.97
CA ASP A 26 -4.88 7.09 10.94
C ASP A 26 -6.07 6.85 11.89
N ILE A 27 -6.92 5.86 11.60
CA ILE A 27 -8.17 5.61 12.33
C ILE A 27 -8.07 4.42 13.27
N LEU A 28 -7.41 3.34 12.86
CA LEU A 28 -7.26 2.14 13.67
C LEU A 28 -6.00 2.24 14.51
N ASP A 29 -6.03 1.79 15.76
CA ASP A 29 -4.85 1.77 16.63
C ASP A 29 -4.05 0.46 16.51
N SER A 30 -4.66 -0.60 15.96
CA SER A 30 -4.08 -1.93 15.88
C SER A 30 -3.39 -2.20 14.54
N ASP A 31 -2.08 -2.41 14.58
CA ASP A 31 -1.31 -2.85 13.41
C ASP A 31 -1.80 -4.18 12.83
N THR A 32 -2.40 -5.04 13.67
CA THR A 32 -2.99 -6.30 13.20
C THR A 32 -4.21 -6.04 12.31
N GLU A 33 -5.08 -5.11 12.71
CA GLU A 33 -6.27 -4.75 11.94
C GLU A 33 -5.89 -4.01 10.66
N ARG A 34 -4.95 -3.05 10.77
CA ARG A 34 -4.40 -2.32 9.61
C ARG A 34 -3.78 -3.30 8.60
N LEU A 35 -3.03 -4.29 9.06
CA LEU A 35 -2.39 -5.29 8.20
C LEU A 35 -3.42 -6.22 7.54
N ASN A 36 -4.46 -6.64 8.25
CA ASN A 36 -5.53 -7.47 7.68
C ASN A 36 -6.28 -6.72 6.57
N ILE A 37 -6.62 -5.45 6.78
CA ILE A 37 -7.29 -4.64 5.75
C ILE A 37 -6.33 -4.39 4.57
N LEU A 38 -5.07 -4.04 4.86
CA LEU A 38 -4.05 -3.87 3.81
C LEU A 38 -3.95 -5.13 2.94
N ARG A 39 -3.94 -6.32 3.55
CA ARG A 39 -3.94 -7.59 2.82
C ARG A 39 -5.13 -7.72 1.87
N GLU A 40 -6.35 -7.38 2.28
CA GLU A 40 -7.51 -7.50 1.40
C GLU A 40 -7.48 -6.51 0.23
N LEU A 41 -6.79 -5.38 0.41
CA LEU A 41 -6.66 -4.33 -0.60
C LEU A 41 -5.51 -4.55 -1.58
N LEU A 42 -4.53 -5.41 -1.27
CA LEU A 42 -3.43 -5.71 -2.19
C LEU A 42 -3.79 -6.82 -3.18
N ASP A 43 -3.45 -6.62 -4.46
CA ASP A 43 -3.49 -7.70 -5.45
C ASP A 43 -2.42 -8.76 -5.18
N ASP A 44 -2.65 -9.96 -5.70
CA ASP A 44 -1.83 -11.15 -5.42
C ASP A 44 -0.35 -10.98 -5.76
N ASP A 45 -0.02 -10.26 -6.83
CA ASP A 45 1.36 -9.98 -7.20
C ASP A 45 2.05 -9.06 -6.20
N VAL A 46 1.35 -8.05 -5.69
CA VAL A 46 1.87 -7.17 -4.66
C VAL A 46 2.07 -7.96 -3.37
N LYS A 47 1.08 -8.78 -2.97
CA LYS A 47 1.15 -9.67 -1.80
C LYS A 47 2.37 -10.59 -1.86
N ARG A 48 2.57 -11.28 -2.99
CA ARG A 48 3.74 -12.16 -3.20
C ARG A 48 5.04 -11.41 -2.98
N SER A 49 5.14 -10.20 -3.53
CA SER A 49 6.36 -9.39 -3.49
C SER A 49 6.75 -8.86 -2.10
N VAL A 50 5.80 -8.80 -1.15
CA VAL A 50 6.01 -8.32 0.23
C VAL A 50 5.65 -9.37 1.29
N SER A 51 5.46 -10.62 0.87
CA SER A 51 4.99 -11.74 1.70
C SER A 51 5.76 -11.92 3.01
N LYS A 52 7.07 -11.64 3.01
CA LYS A 52 7.94 -11.68 4.21
C LYS A 52 7.46 -10.79 5.36
N TYR A 53 6.75 -9.71 5.06
CA TYR A 53 6.28 -8.71 6.04
C TYR A 53 4.77 -8.77 6.24
N LEU A 54 4.05 -9.38 5.30
CA LEU A 54 2.60 -9.28 5.18
C LEU A 54 1.82 -10.08 6.25
N TYR A 55 2.46 -11.02 6.93
CA TYR A 55 1.81 -11.92 7.90
C TYR A 55 2.22 -11.67 9.36
N ASN A 56 3.08 -10.68 9.62
CA ASN A 56 3.50 -10.33 10.97
C ASN A 56 3.10 -8.87 11.27
N PRO A 57 2.16 -8.62 12.20
CA PRO A 57 1.76 -7.26 12.59
C PRO A 57 2.93 -6.39 13.03
N LYS A 58 3.96 -6.97 13.67
CA LYS A 58 5.18 -6.24 14.07
C LYS A 58 5.99 -5.70 12.89
N CYS A 59 5.72 -6.18 11.68
CA CYS A 59 6.35 -5.75 10.44
C CYS A 59 5.52 -4.72 9.67
N TYR A 60 4.37 -4.29 10.18
CA TYR A 60 3.46 -3.38 9.49
C TYR A 60 4.15 -2.06 9.08
N GLU A 61 4.83 -1.40 10.01
CA GLU A 61 5.57 -0.16 9.73
C GLU A 61 6.66 -0.35 8.66
N GLU A 62 7.38 -1.48 8.71
CA GLU A 62 8.41 -1.78 7.72
C GLU A 62 7.79 -2.09 6.35
N LEU A 63 6.66 -2.81 6.31
CA LEU A 63 5.88 -3.05 5.09
C LEU A 63 5.45 -1.73 4.45
N MET A 64 4.94 -0.78 5.24
CA MET A 64 4.54 0.54 4.74
C MET A 64 5.72 1.30 4.13
N ARG A 65 6.90 1.26 4.78
CA ARG A 65 8.13 1.86 4.23
C ARG A 65 8.57 1.21 2.92
N ILE A 66 8.46 -0.11 2.80
CA ILE A 66 8.81 -0.85 1.59
C ILE A 66 7.88 -0.47 0.43
N LEU A 67 6.57 -0.41 0.69
CA LEU A 67 5.59 -0.01 -0.31
C LEU A 67 5.83 1.44 -0.74
N GLU A 68 6.04 2.36 0.20
CA GLU A 68 6.34 3.77 -0.08
C GLU A 68 7.63 3.92 -0.92
N ARG A 69 8.71 3.21 -0.57
CA ARG A 69 9.94 3.24 -1.36
C ARG A 69 9.75 2.71 -2.78
N ARG A 70 8.91 1.68 -2.94
CA ARG A 70 8.71 1.01 -4.24
C ARG A 70 7.76 1.81 -5.15
N TYR A 71 6.74 2.44 -4.61
CA TYR A 71 5.64 3.03 -5.40
C TYR A 71 5.45 4.53 -5.17
N GLY A 72 5.95 5.09 -4.06
CA GLY A 72 5.82 6.50 -3.68
C GLY A 72 6.87 7.44 -4.26
N ASN A 73 7.79 6.96 -5.09
CA ASN A 73 8.79 7.83 -5.71
C ASN A 73 8.13 8.78 -6.73
N PRO A 74 8.14 10.12 -6.51
CA PRO A 74 7.43 11.06 -7.37
C PRO A 74 7.87 11.05 -8.83
N GLN A 75 9.17 10.89 -9.08
CA GLN A 75 9.71 10.82 -10.45
C GLN A 75 9.21 9.58 -11.20
N ARG A 76 9.14 8.44 -10.50
CA ARG A 76 8.58 7.20 -11.08
C ARG A 76 7.07 7.30 -11.33
N ILE A 77 6.35 8.00 -10.46
CA ILE A 77 4.92 8.28 -10.63
C ILE A 77 4.69 9.15 -11.88
N ILE A 78 5.38 10.29 -11.98
CA ILE A 78 5.28 11.20 -13.13
C ILE A 78 5.60 10.46 -14.44
N HIS A 79 6.70 9.70 -14.47
CA HIS A 79 7.08 8.91 -15.63
C HIS A 79 6.04 7.86 -16.02
N ALA A 80 5.41 7.20 -15.04
CA ALA A 80 4.33 6.24 -15.30
C ALA A 80 3.08 6.93 -15.89
N CYS A 81 2.74 8.14 -15.43
CA CYS A 81 1.64 8.93 -15.99
C CYS A 81 1.92 9.35 -17.44
N LEU A 82 3.15 9.74 -17.77
CA LEU A 82 3.53 10.21 -19.10
C LEU A 82 3.65 9.09 -20.15
N LYS A 83 3.85 7.84 -19.71
CA LYS A 83 3.94 6.66 -20.59
C LYS A 83 2.60 5.96 -20.85
N SER A 84 1.50 6.57 -20.40
CA SER A 84 0.15 5.99 -20.44
C SER A 84 -0.61 6.33 -21.72
#